data_AF-A0AAW5TL21-F1
#
_entry.id   AF-A0AAW5TL21-F1
#
_cell.length_a   1.000
_cell.length_b   1.000
_cell.length_c   1.000
_cell.angle_alpha   90.00
_cell.angle_beta   90.00
_cell.angle_gamma   90.00
#
_symmetry.space_group_name_H-M   'P 1'
#
loop_
_entity.id
_entity.type
_entity.pdbx_description
1 polymer ?
#
loop_
_entity_poly.entity_id
_entity_poly.type
_entity_poly.pdbx_seq_one_letter_code
_entity_poly.pdbx_strand_id
1 'polypeptide(L)'
;KDTLVVTVMSNLGLLLAMKEHGVRTIQTGVGDRYVLEEMRRGGYSLGGEQSGHVISLEKATTGDGSLTSLLLAQQVAASGRSLKELA
;
A
#
# COMPACT_ATOMS: atom_id res chain seq x y z
N LYS A 1 7.67 10.09 -3.41
CA LYS A 1 8.43 9.13 -4.22
C LYS A 1 7.44 8.09 -4.70
N ASP A 2 7.40 7.77 -6.00
CA ASP A 2 6.44 6.81 -6.54
C ASP A 2 6.90 5.39 -6.21
N THR A 3 6.65 4.96 -4.97
CA THR A 3 7.14 3.69 -4.44
C THR A 3 6.15 3.09 -3.45
N LEU A 4 5.86 1.81 -3.63
CA LEU A 4 5.05 1.00 -2.73
C LEU A 4 5.93 -0.06 -2.05
N VAL A 5 5.92 -0.10 -0.73
CA VAL A 5 6.62 -1.14 0.04
C VAL A 5 5.66 -2.29 0.35
N VAL A 6 6.02 -3.51 -0.05
CA VAL A 6 5.21 -4.71 0.17
C VAL A 6 6.08 -5.87 0.61
N THR A 7 5.47 -6.98 1.04
CA THR A 7 6.23 -8.20 1.32
C THR A 7 6.40 -9.05 0.06
N VAL A 8 7.28 -10.04 0.12
CA VAL A 8 7.41 -11.09 -0.92
C VAL A 8 6.14 -11.91 -1.15
N MET A 9 5.14 -11.81 -0.28
CA MET A 9 3.85 -12.50 -0.41
C MET A 9 2.88 -11.78 -1.36
N SER A 10 3.14 -10.54 -1.76
CA SER A 10 2.28 -9.83 -2.69
C SER A 10 2.18 -10.56 -4.03
N ASN A 11 0.96 -10.66 -4.54
CA ASN A 11 0.70 -11.35 -5.80
C ASN A 11 1.37 -10.63 -6.99
N LEU A 12 1.65 -11.39 -8.05
CA LEU A 12 2.29 -10.89 -9.26
C LEU A 12 1.48 -9.79 -9.96
N GLY A 13 0.15 -9.86 -9.94
CA GLY A 13 -0.72 -8.86 -10.56
C GLY A 13 -0.51 -7.46 -9.99
N LEU A 14 -0.33 -7.34 -8.67
CA LEU A 14 0.01 -6.07 -8.02
C LEU A 14 1.35 -5.53 -8.55
N LEU A 15 2.38 -6.37 -8.64
CA LEU A 15 3.71 -5.94 -9.10
C LEU A 15 3.68 -5.45 -10.55
N LEU A 16 2.92 -6.14 -11.41
CA LEU A 16 2.73 -5.75 -12.81
C LEU A 16 1.95 -4.43 -12.91
N ALA A 17 0.83 -4.30 -12.21
CA ALA A 17 0.02 -3.08 -12.22
C ALA A 17 0.81 -1.84 -11.73
N MET A 18 1.61 -1.98 -10.67
CA MET A 18 2.49 -0.91 -10.21
C MET A 18 3.52 -0.52 -11.28
N LYS A 19 4.15 -1.51 -11.92
CA LYS A 19 5.11 -1.28 -13.00
C LYS A 19 4.47 -0.57 -14.21
N GLU A 20 3.27 -0.99 -14.61
CA GLU A 20 2.50 -0.37 -15.70
C GLU A 20 2.16 1.10 -15.42
N HIS A 21 2.02 1.47 -14.14
CA HIS A 21 1.76 2.84 -13.70
C HIS A 21 3.03 3.60 -13.24
N GLY A 22 4.23 3.06 -13.50
CA GLY A 22 5.49 3.72 -13.15
C GLY A 22 5.80 3.76 -11.65
N VAL A 23 5.07 3.00 -10.83
CA VAL A 23 5.29 2.88 -9.39
C VAL A 23 6.33 1.79 -9.13
N ARG A 24 7.43 2.15 -8.44
CA ARG A 24 8.43 1.17 -8.01
C ARG A 24 7.87 0.34 -6.85
N THR A 25 8.07 -0.97 -6.88
CA THR A 25 7.81 -1.82 -5.71
C THR A 25 9.12 -2.16 -4.99
N ILE A 26 9.07 -2.15 -3.66
CA ILE A 26 10.14 -2.69 -2.82
C ILE A 26 9.55 -3.87 -2.06
N GLN A 27 10.15 -5.03 -2.22
CA GLN A 27 9.72 -6.25 -1.56
C GLN A 27 10.58 -6.52 -0.33
N THR A 28 9.94 -6.73 0.82
CA THR A 28 10.57 -7.08 2.10
C THR A 28 10.27 -8.53 2.48
N GLY A 29 10.90 -9.03 3.55
CA GLY A 29 10.46 -10.25 4.22
C GLY A 29 9.01 -10.14 4.75
N VAL A 30 8.41 -11.27 5.11
CA VAL A 30 7.03 -11.34 5.63
C VAL A 30 6.96 -10.76 7.05
N GLY A 31 5.96 -9.92 7.31
CA GLY A 31 5.74 -9.25 8.59
C GLY A 31 5.80 -7.73 8.48
N ASP A 32 4.80 -7.08 9.05
CA ASP A 32 4.63 -5.62 9.18
C ASP A 32 5.89 -4.86 9.61
N ARG A 33 6.70 -5.42 10.52
CA ARG A 33 7.96 -4.82 10.98
C ARG A 33 8.90 -4.51 9.82
N TYR A 34 9.09 -5.46 8.91
CA TYR A 34 10.03 -5.28 7.80
C TYR A 34 9.52 -4.22 6.80
N VAL A 35 8.21 -4.19 6.59
CA VAL A 35 7.57 -3.15 5.77
C VAL A 35 7.81 -1.77 6.40
N LEU A 36 7.51 -1.62 7.69
CA LEU A 36 7.67 -0.35 8.40
C LEU A 36 9.13 0.12 8.48
N GLU A 37 10.07 -0.79 8.72
CA GLU A 37 11.51 -0.50 8.73
C GLU A 37 11.98 0.02 7.36
N GLU A 38 11.59 -0.63 6.27
CA GLU A 38 11.92 -0.21 4.91
C GLU A 38 11.28 1.14 4.57
N MET A 39 10.01 1.33 4.92
CA MET A 39 9.30 2.59 4.74
C MET A 39 10.03 3.75 5.44
N ARG A 40 10.45 3.55 6.69
CA ARG A 40 11.21 4.56 7.44
C ARG A 40 12.60 4.80 6.86
N ARG A 41 13.32 3.74 6.49
CA ARG A 41 14.67 3.83 5.92
C ARG A 41 14.68 4.60 4.60
N GLY A 42 13.67 4.39 3.75
CA GLY A 42 13.58 5.02 2.45
C GLY A 42 12.73 6.30 2.39
N GLY A 43 12.03 6.64 3.48
CA GLY A 43 11.10 7.76 3.54
C GLY A 43 9.91 7.57 2.59
N TYR A 44 9.27 6.39 2.62
CA TYR A 44 8.12 6.03 1.78
C TYR A 44 6.82 6.21 2.56
N SER A 45 5.78 6.73 1.89
CA SER A 45 4.51 7.08 2.54
C SER A 45 3.50 5.93 2.61
N LEU A 46 3.59 4.93 1.72
CA LEU A 46 2.63 3.83 1.64
C LEU A 46 3.30 2.45 1.56
N GLY A 47 2.78 1.51 2.34
CA GLY A 47 3.18 0.11 2.27
C GLY A 47 2.19 -0.80 2.99
N GLY A 48 2.40 -2.11 2.88
CA GLY A 48 1.54 -3.07 3.59
C GLY A 48 1.71 -4.52 3.18
N GLU A 49 0.79 -5.34 3.71
CA GLU A 49 0.72 -6.78 3.50
C GLU A 49 -0.63 -7.19 2.89
N GLN A 50 -0.66 -8.32 2.18
CA GLN A 50 -1.88 -8.84 1.56
C GLN A 50 -2.98 -9.20 2.58
N SER A 51 -2.63 -9.38 3.85
CA SER A 51 -3.59 -9.58 4.95
C SER A 51 -4.53 -8.39 5.17
N GLY A 52 -4.24 -7.22 4.58
CA GLY A 52 -4.97 -5.97 4.79
C GLY A 52 -4.29 -5.03 5.79
N HIS A 53 -3.13 -5.41 6.33
CA HIS A 53 -2.31 -4.49 7.13
C HIS A 53 -1.67 -3.44 6.21
N VAL A 54 -2.28 -2.26 6.12
CA VAL A 54 -1.81 -1.14 5.28
C VAL A 54 -1.38 0.03 6.16
N ILE A 55 -0.19 0.56 5.86
CA ILE A 55 0.46 1.65 6.60
C ILE A 55 0.50 2.88 5.69
N SER A 56 -0.06 3.99 6.18
CA SER A 56 0.10 5.32 5.58
C SER A 56 0.89 6.21 6.54
N LEU A 57 2.20 6.35 6.31
CA LEU A 57 3.10 7.08 7.23
C LEU A 57 2.87 8.59 7.26
N GLU A 58 2.10 9.13 6.31
CA GLU A 58 1.66 10.52 6.34
C GLU A 58 0.58 10.76 7.40
N LYS A 59 -0.16 9.71 7.81
CA LYS A 59 -1.35 9.83 8.66
C LYS A 59 -1.27 9.00 9.94
N ALA A 60 -0.52 7.90 9.95
CA ALA A 60 -0.39 6.99 11.09
C ALA A 60 1.04 6.45 11.20
N THR A 61 1.40 5.92 12.37
CA THR A 61 2.74 5.36 12.62
C THR A 61 2.79 3.83 12.54
N THR A 62 1.65 3.19 12.33
CA THR A 62 1.43 1.74 12.21
C THR A 62 0.29 1.46 11.23
N GLY A 63 0.01 0.20 10.93
CA GLY A 63 -1.13 -0.19 10.12
C GLY A 63 -2.45 0.14 10.81
N ASP A 64 -3.37 0.76 10.09
CA ASP A 64 -4.68 1.18 10.60
C ASP A 64 -5.77 0.83 9.58
N GLY A 65 -6.58 -0.15 9.93
CA GLY A 65 -7.66 -0.63 9.07
C GLY A 65 -8.81 0.37 8.90
N SER A 66 -9.13 1.14 9.94
CA SER A 66 -10.18 2.17 9.89
C SER A 66 -9.74 3.32 8.99
N LEU A 67 -8.50 3.79 9.15
CA LEU A 67 -7.91 4.81 8.29
C LEU A 67 -7.85 4.33 6.83
N THR A 68 -7.39 3.10 6.60
CA THR A 68 -7.31 2.51 5.26
C THR A 68 -8.71 2.43 4.62
N SER A 69 -9.71 2.03 5.39
CA SER A 69 -11.10 1.99 4.92
C SER A 69 -11.62 3.36 4.53
N LEU A 70 -11.30 4.40 5.31
CA LEU A 70 -11.67 5.79 5.00
C LEU A 70 -10.93 6.31 3.76
N LEU A 71 -9.64 6.00 3.59
CA LEU A 71 -8.87 6.35 2.40
C LEU A 71 -9.45 5.69 1.14
N LEU A 72 -9.83 4.41 1.23
CA LEU A 72 -10.46 3.68 0.14
C LEU A 72 -11.84 4.27 -0.20
N ALA A 73 -12.68 4.51 0.82
CA ALA A 73 -13.99 5.12 0.64
C ALA A 73 -13.90 6.53 0.04
N GLN A 74 -12.91 7.32 0.47
CA GLN A 74 -12.60 8.62 -0.12
C GLN A 74 -12.27 8.49 -1.60
N GLN A 75 -11.45 7.50 -2.00
CA GLN A 75 -11.10 7.29 -3.41
C GLN A 75 -12.29 6.84 -4.26
N VAL A 76 -13.14 5.97 -3.73
CA VAL A 76 -14.42 5.58 -4.36
C VAL A 76 -15.28 6.83 -4.59
N ALA A 77 -15.50 7.64 -3.56
CA ALA A 77 -16.31 8.85 -3.65
C ALA A 77 -15.72 9.89 -4.62
N ALA A 78 -14.40 10.11 -4.61
CA ALA A 78 -13.73 11.08 -5.47
C ALA A 78 -13.72 10.67 -6.95
N SER A 79 -13.61 9.36 -7.22
CA SER A 79 -13.57 8.84 -8.59
C SER A 79 -14.95 8.72 -9.24
N GLY A 80 -16.02 8.65 -8.42
CA GLY A 80 -17.39 8.34 -8.89
C GLY A 80 -17.56 6.91 -9.41
N ARG A 81 -16.53 6.06 -9.32
CA ARG A 81 -16.54 4.66 -9.76
C ARG A 81 -16.86 3.75 -8.60
N SER A 82 -17.51 2.63 -8.88
CA SER A 82 -17.73 1.58 -7.89
C SER A 82 -16.40 0.94 -7.48
N LEU A 83 -16.35 0.37 -6.26
CA LEU A 83 -15.17 -0.35 -5.79
C LEU A 83 -14.79 -1.51 -6.74
N LYS A 84 -15.78 -2.17 -7.35
CA LYS A 84 -15.56 -3.24 -8.34
C LYS A 84 -14.82 -2.76 -9.59
N GLU A 85 -15.02 -1.51 -10.00
CA GLU A 85 -14.33 -0.94 -11.15
C GLU A 85 -12.92 -0.46 -10.80
N LEU A 86 -12.63 -0.19 -9.53
CA LEU A 86 -11.31 0.23 -9.05
C LEU A 86 -10.39 -0.95 -8.74
N ALA A 87 -10.95 -2.14 -8.48
CA ALA A 87 -10.23 -3.38 -8.18
C ALA A 87 -9.93 -4.18 -9.46
#